data_AF-E9UXW9-F1
#
_entry.id   AF-E9UXW9-F1
#
_cell.length_a   1.000
_cell.length_b   1.000
_cell.length_c   1.000
_cell.angle_alpha   90.00
_cell.angle_beta   90.00
_cell.angle_gamma   90.00
#
_symmetry.space_group_name_H-M   'P 1'
#
loop_
_entity.id
_entity.type
_entity.pdbx_description
1 polymer ?
#
loop_
_entity_poly.entity_id
_entity_poly.type
_entity_poly.pdbx_seq_one_letter_code
_entity_poly.pdbx_strand_id
1 'polypeptide(L)'
;MVFLQQTPPLAPTPEEGRSWLRRELAGPEYHEFDLVERIMRWIERTLSDGLPSVGDVPWAQTVAAMVVFAAILVGLGLLVSRARRSPRVARDRNGNVLTDESLSAAALRARAEAAYASGDHGAAVIDGFRALARRQVERGRLAEDPGLTAAEVAASLEREMSLEGRAGKAAELFNEVLYGHHPATREQAEGVLALEQELAVAR
;
A
#
# COMPACT_ATOMS: atom_id res chain seq x y z
N MET A 1 -10.03 -26.38 -40.36
CA MET A 1 -9.59 -26.76 -39.00
C MET A 1 -9.51 -25.47 -38.19
N VAL A 2 -10.50 -25.21 -37.34
CA VAL A 2 -10.60 -23.97 -36.54
C VAL A 2 -9.86 -24.21 -35.23
N PHE A 3 -8.80 -23.45 -34.96
CA PHE A 3 -8.15 -23.43 -33.65
C PHE A 3 -9.04 -22.66 -32.68
N LEU A 4 -9.63 -23.37 -31.72
CA LEU A 4 -10.27 -22.77 -30.56
C LEU A 4 -9.16 -22.18 -29.68
N GLN A 5 -9.08 -20.86 -29.59
CA GLN A 5 -8.32 -20.21 -28.53
C GLN A 5 -9.02 -20.51 -27.21
N GLN A 6 -8.47 -21.45 -26.45
CA GLN A 6 -8.91 -21.79 -25.10
C GLN A 6 -8.44 -20.67 -24.19
N THR A 7 -9.31 -19.72 -23.87
CA THR A 7 -9.05 -18.73 -22.82
C THR A 7 -8.93 -19.51 -21.50
N PRO A 8 -7.79 -19.42 -20.78
CA PRO A 8 -7.64 -20.09 -19.50
C PRO A 8 -8.71 -19.60 -18.51
N PRO A 9 -9.23 -20.47 -17.61
CA PRO A 9 -10.20 -20.04 -16.61
C PRO A 9 -9.61 -18.92 -15.74
N LEU A 10 -10.40 -17.86 -15.52
CA LEU A 10 -9.99 -16.63 -14.81
C LEU A 10 -9.70 -16.82 -13.30
N ALA A 11 -9.75 -18.05 -12.79
CA ALA A 11 -9.37 -18.41 -11.43
C ALA A 11 -8.67 -19.78 -11.43
N PRO A 12 -7.32 -19.82 -11.43
CA PRO A 12 -6.58 -21.07 -11.36
C PRO A 12 -6.71 -21.72 -9.97
N THR A 13 -6.66 -23.05 -9.91
CA THR A 13 -6.53 -23.74 -8.62
C THR A 13 -5.18 -23.40 -7.96
N PRO A 14 -5.03 -23.56 -6.63
CA PRO A 14 -3.79 -23.23 -5.93
C PRO A 14 -2.53 -23.93 -6.48
N GLU A 15 -2.68 -25.17 -6.95
CA GLU A 15 -1.57 -25.94 -7.55
C GLU A 15 -1.21 -25.41 -8.94
N GLU A 16 -2.22 -25.08 -9.77
CA GLU A 16 -2.03 -24.49 -11.10
C GLU A 16 -1.35 -23.13 -10.98
N GLY A 17 -1.80 -22.28 -10.05
CA GLY A 17 -1.19 -20.98 -9.76
C GLY A 17 0.29 -21.09 -9.38
N ARG A 18 0.68 -22.07 -8.54
CA ARG A 18 2.09 -22.31 -8.21
C ARG A 18 2.92 -22.74 -9.41
N SER A 19 2.37 -23.57 -10.28
CA SER A 19 3.06 -24.03 -11.49
C SER A 19 3.24 -22.91 -12.52
N TRP A 20 2.26 -22.01 -12.64
CA TRP A 20 2.29 -20.86 -13.53
C TRP A 20 3.28 -19.81 -13.04
N LEU A 21 3.23 -19.49 -11.73
CA LEU A 21 4.18 -18.58 -11.10
C LEU A 21 5.64 -19.04 -11.25
N ARG A 22 5.90 -20.34 -11.10
CA ARG A 22 7.25 -20.90 -11.32
C ARG A 22 7.72 -20.76 -12.77
N ARG A 23 6.81 -20.91 -13.73
CA ARG A 23 7.12 -20.73 -15.17
C ARG A 23 7.40 -19.27 -15.51
N GLU A 24 6.63 -18.36 -14.92
CA GLU A 24 6.74 -16.92 -15.13
C GLU A 24 8.04 -16.36 -14.50
N LEU A 25 8.35 -16.76 -13.26
CA LEU A 25 9.58 -16.36 -12.55
C LEU A 25 10.85 -16.97 -13.14
N ALA A 26 10.73 -18.05 -13.93
CA ALA A 26 11.83 -18.61 -14.71
C ALA A 26 12.01 -17.90 -16.06
N GLY A 27 11.16 -16.92 -16.38
CA GLY A 27 11.24 -16.12 -17.59
C GLY A 27 12.47 -15.21 -17.58
N PRO A 28 13.27 -15.18 -18.66
CA PRO A 28 14.46 -14.33 -18.78
C PRO A 28 14.15 -12.83 -18.85
N GLU A 29 12.87 -12.44 -18.81
CA GLU A 29 12.43 -11.04 -18.82
C GLU A 29 12.66 -10.33 -17.47
N TYR A 30 12.94 -11.09 -16.40
CA TYR A 30 13.35 -10.56 -15.08
C TYR A 30 14.86 -10.42 -14.91
N HIS A 31 15.60 -10.16 -16.00
CA HIS A 31 17.00 -9.79 -15.89
C HIS A 31 17.14 -8.30 -15.54
N GLU A 32 17.13 -8.04 -14.24
CA GLU A 32 17.34 -6.75 -13.53
C GLU A 32 18.73 -6.11 -13.76
N PHE A 33 19.22 -6.00 -14.99
CA PHE A 33 20.53 -5.38 -15.23
C PHE A 33 20.48 -3.88 -15.53
N ASP A 34 19.36 -3.32 -16.03
CA ASP A 34 19.34 -1.89 -16.39
C ASP A 34 18.81 -0.97 -15.29
N LEU A 35 17.92 -1.44 -14.41
CA LEU A 35 17.29 -0.56 -13.40
C LEU A 35 18.27 -0.17 -12.29
N VAL A 36 19.02 -1.16 -11.78
CA VAL A 36 20.06 -0.95 -10.75
C VAL A 36 21.17 -0.06 -11.30
N GLU A 37 21.60 -0.31 -12.54
CA GLU A 37 22.65 0.48 -13.17
C GLU A 37 22.18 1.92 -13.46
N ARG A 38 20.93 2.10 -13.85
CA ARG A 38 20.32 3.43 -14.04
C ARG A 38 20.21 4.21 -12.72
N ILE A 39 19.86 3.54 -11.63
CA ILE A 39 19.84 4.12 -10.29
C ILE A 39 21.25 4.51 -9.85
N MET A 40 22.24 3.63 -10.05
CA MET A 40 23.64 3.92 -9.69
C MET A 40 24.20 5.11 -10.48
N ARG A 41 23.93 5.18 -11.79
CA ARG A 41 24.31 6.33 -12.62
C ARG A 41 23.62 7.63 -12.19
N TRP A 42 22.37 7.56 -11.74
CA TRP A 42 21.65 8.73 -11.23
C TRP A 42 22.26 9.23 -9.91
N ILE A 43 22.65 8.32 -9.00
CA ILE A 43 23.33 8.67 -7.75
C ILE A 43 24.67 9.36 -8.02
N GLU A 44 25.47 8.78 -8.93
CA GLU A 44 26.80 9.30 -9.28
C GLU A 44 26.72 10.71 -9.87
N ARG A 45 25.78 10.95 -10.79
CA ARG A 45 25.53 12.29 -11.38
C ARG A 45 25.02 13.31 -10.37
N THR A 46 24.13 12.89 -9.47
CA THR A 46 23.57 13.80 -8.46
C THR A 46 24.65 14.25 -7.48
N LEU A 47 25.60 13.38 -7.15
CA LEU A 47 26.75 13.71 -6.31
C LEU A 47 27.77 14.58 -7.05
N SER A 48 27.99 14.38 -8.36
CA SER A 48 28.92 15.19 -9.14
C SER A 48 28.40 16.59 -9.46
N ASP A 49 27.11 16.74 -9.78
CA ASP A 49 26.52 18.01 -10.23
C ASP A 49 26.17 18.95 -9.06
N GLY A 50 25.99 18.41 -7.85
CA GLY A 50 25.72 19.17 -6.64
C GLY A 50 26.96 19.69 -5.91
N LEU A 51 28.17 19.26 -6.31
CA LEU A 51 29.43 19.71 -5.75
C LEU A 51 30.04 20.78 -6.66
N PRO A 52 30.00 22.08 -6.31
CA PRO A 52 30.93 23.01 -6.91
C PRO A 52 32.34 22.47 -6.65
N SER A 53 33.25 22.60 -7.62
CA SER A 53 34.67 22.25 -7.44
C SER A 53 35.25 23.06 -6.27
N VAL A 54 35.14 22.51 -5.06
CA VAL A 54 35.73 23.09 -3.86
C VAL A 54 37.16 22.58 -3.85
N GLY A 55 38.04 23.41 -4.41
CA GLY A 55 39.47 23.16 -4.43
C GLY A 55 40.01 22.86 -3.03
N ASP A 56 40.92 21.88 -2.97
CA ASP A 56 42.00 21.61 -2.01
C ASP A 56 41.90 22.17 -0.58
N VAL A 57 40.73 22.08 0.03
CA VAL A 57 40.54 22.38 1.45
C VAL A 57 40.02 21.12 2.14
N PRO A 58 40.90 20.32 2.80
CA PRO A 58 40.58 18.99 3.32
C PRO A 58 39.39 18.95 4.29
N TRP A 59 39.09 20.05 4.99
CA TRP A 59 37.98 20.14 5.93
C TRP A 59 36.64 20.45 5.26
N ALA A 60 36.62 21.05 4.06
CA ALA A 60 35.40 21.46 3.39
C ALA A 60 34.61 20.25 2.84
N GLN A 61 35.30 19.23 2.34
CA GLN A 61 34.68 17.95 1.96
C GLN A 61 34.08 17.23 3.17
N THR A 62 34.77 17.24 4.31
CA THR A 62 34.24 16.67 5.56
C THR A 62 32.99 17.40 6.05
N VAL A 63 32.98 18.74 5.98
CA VAL A 63 31.82 19.56 6.35
C VAL A 63 30.64 19.30 5.41
N ALA A 64 30.87 19.25 4.09
CA ALA A 64 29.82 18.96 3.11
C ALA A 64 29.21 17.56 3.31
N ALA A 65 30.05 16.53 3.50
CA ALA A 65 29.59 15.18 3.82
C ALA A 65 28.78 15.14 5.12
N MET A 66 29.21 15.88 6.14
CA MET A 66 28.50 15.97 7.42
C MET A 66 27.14 16.67 7.28
N VAL A 67 27.02 17.70 6.44
CA VAL A 67 25.74 18.37 6.15
C VAL A 67 24.79 17.44 5.40
N VAL A 68 25.27 16.71 4.39
CA VAL A 68 24.45 15.72 3.66
C VAL A 68 24.00 14.60 4.59
N PHE A 69 24.90 14.07 5.43
CA PHE A 69 24.56 13.05 6.41
C PHE A 69 23.53 13.56 7.43
N ALA A 70 23.68 14.80 7.93
CA ALA A 70 22.71 15.43 8.81
C ALA A 70 21.34 15.61 8.13
N ALA A 71 21.31 16.01 6.85
CA ALA A 71 20.08 16.12 6.07
C ALA A 71 19.40 14.77 5.87
N ILE A 72 20.16 13.69 5.63
CA ILE A 72 19.66 12.31 5.58
C ILE A 72 19.08 11.90 6.93
N LEU A 73 19.78 12.15 8.04
CA LEU A 73 19.30 11.83 9.38
C LEU A 73 18.03 12.61 9.74
N VAL A 74 17.94 13.89 9.36
CA VAL A 74 16.75 14.71 9.55
C VAL A 74 15.61 14.20 8.67
N GLY A 75 15.87 13.91 7.40
CA GLY A 75 14.88 13.35 6.47
C GLY A 75 14.35 12.00 6.95
N LEU A 76 15.24 11.10 7.37
CA LEU A 76 14.89 9.81 7.97
C LEU A 76 14.15 10.00 9.29
N GLY A 77 14.59 10.94 10.13
CA GLY A 77 13.93 11.31 11.38
C GLY A 77 12.52 11.86 11.15
N LEU A 78 12.29 12.66 10.11
CA LEU A 78 10.98 13.18 9.72
C LEU A 78 10.10 12.11 9.10
N LEU A 79 10.64 11.22 8.26
CA LEU A 79 9.92 10.08 7.69
C LEU A 79 9.48 9.11 8.80
N VAL A 80 10.42 8.79 9.69
CA VAL A 80 10.20 7.96 10.88
C VAL A 80 9.27 8.67 11.86
N SER A 81 9.37 9.98 12.06
CA SER A 81 8.47 10.76 12.91
C SER A 81 7.07 10.83 12.32
N ARG A 82 6.89 11.00 11.02
CA ARG A 82 5.58 10.89 10.36
C ARG A 82 5.00 9.50 10.57
N ALA A 83 5.81 8.47 10.36
CA ALA A 83 5.40 7.09 10.55
C ALA A 83 5.23 6.69 12.04
N ARG A 84 5.80 7.44 13.00
CA ARG A 84 5.66 7.26 14.48
C ARG A 84 4.60 8.16 15.11
N ARG A 85 4.16 9.23 14.42
CA ARG A 85 3.09 10.14 14.88
C ARG A 85 1.68 9.58 14.62
N SER A 86 1.55 8.54 13.79
CA SER A 86 0.48 7.56 14.00
C SER A 86 0.80 6.79 15.28
N PRO A 87 -0.13 6.66 16.26
CA PRO A 87 0.14 5.94 17.50
C PRO A 87 0.57 4.51 17.15
N ARG A 88 1.86 4.24 17.23
CA ARG A 88 2.42 2.89 17.05
C ARG A 88 2.17 2.12 18.33
N VAL A 89 1.06 1.40 18.37
CA VAL A 89 1.00 0.16 19.15
C VAL A 89 1.80 -0.89 18.38
N ALA A 90 2.48 -1.74 19.14
CA ALA A 90 3.48 -2.69 18.69
C ALA A 90 3.06 -3.45 17.42
N ARG A 91 3.97 -3.48 16.45
CA ARG A 91 3.81 -4.23 15.21
C ARG A 91 4.14 -5.70 15.51
N ASP A 92 3.17 -6.43 16.04
CA ASP A 92 3.22 -7.88 16.02
C ASP A 92 3.00 -8.33 14.58
N ARG A 93 3.99 -9.04 14.04
CA ARG A 93 4.08 -9.46 12.63
C ARG A 93 3.14 -10.63 12.29
N ASN A 94 2.10 -10.84 13.09
CA ASN A 94 1.18 -11.99 13.02
C ASN A 94 -0.30 -11.61 12.82
N GLY A 95 -0.66 -10.31 12.80
CA GLY A 95 -2.05 -9.87 12.60
C GLY A 95 -2.49 -9.83 11.14
N ASN A 96 -3.76 -10.13 10.88
CA ASN A 96 -4.38 -10.03 9.55
C ASN A 96 -4.18 -8.62 8.96
N VAL A 97 -3.74 -8.56 7.70
CA VAL A 97 -3.47 -7.30 6.98
C VAL A 97 -4.78 -6.55 6.67
N LEU A 98 -5.92 -7.23 6.70
CA LEU A 98 -7.24 -6.65 6.45
C LEU A 98 -8.00 -6.29 7.73
N THR A 99 -7.77 -7.04 8.81
CA THR A 99 -8.25 -6.69 10.15
C THR A 99 -7.05 -6.68 11.08
N ASP A 100 -6.48 -5.51 11.34
CA ASP A 100 -5.52 -5.37 12.44
C ASP A 100 -6.26 -5.75 13.73
N GLU A 101 -6.04 -6.97 14.24
CA GLU A 101 -6.79 -7.60 15.34
C GLU A 101 -6.85 -6.73 16.61
N SER A 102 -5.97 -5.74 16.71
CA SER A 102 -5.88 -4.85 17.86
C SER A 102 -6.80 -3.62 17.80
N LEU A 103 -7.32 -3.23 16.62
CA LEU A 103 -8.04 -1.96 16.45
C LEU A 103 -9.51 -2.16 16.07
N SER A 104 -10.39 -1.41 16.74
CA SER A 104 -11.81 -1.33 16.37
C SER A 104 -12.01 -0.59 15.05
N ALA A 105 -13.16 -0.80 14.40
CA ALA A 105 -13.52 -0.08 13.19
C ALA A 105 -13.48 1.44 13.38
N ALA A 106 -13.93 1.93 14.54
CA ALA A 106 -13.90 3.34 14.88
C ALA A 106 -12.46 3.89 15.02
N ALA A 107 -11.55 3.11 15.61
CA ALA A 107 -10.14 3.50 15.75
C ALA A 107 -9.44 3.57 14.39
N LEU A 108 -9.68 2.56 13.52
CA LEU A 108 -9.18 2.55 12.15
C LEU A 108 -9.72 3.75 11.35
N ARG A 109 -11.00 4.06 11.50
CA ARG A 109 -11.62 5.22 10.85
C ARG A 109 -10.99 6.55 11.27
N ALA A 110 -10.78 6.75 12.57
CA ALA A 110 -10.11 7.95 13.08
C ALA A 110 -8.67 8.08 12.55
N ARG A 111 -7.96 6.94 12.40
CA ARG A 111 -6.62 6.91 11.81
C ARG A 111 -6.63 7.30 10.33
N ALA A 112 -7.62 6.80 9.59
CA ALA A 112 -7.83 7.15 8.19
C ALA A 112 -8.13 8.65 7.99
N GLU A 113 -8.93 9.27 8.88
CA GLU A 113 -9.20 10.72 8.84
C GLU A 113 -7.96 11.55 9.11
N ALA A 114 -7.17 11.17 10.11
CA ALA A 114 -5.92 11.84 10.41
C ALA A 114 -4.94 11.75 9.23
N ALA A 115 -4.85 10.58 8.59
CA ALA A 115 -4.05 10.37 7.40
C ALA A 115 -4.50 11.28 6.24
N TYR A 116 -5.81 11.29 5.96
CA TYR A 116 -6.40 12.14 4.92
C TYR A 116 -6.11 13.64 5.16
N ALA A 117 -6.32 14.12 6.39
CA ALA A 117 -6.06 15.51 6.77
C ALA A 117 -4.58 15.89 6.68
N SER A 118 -3.67 14.93 6.85
CA SER A 118 -2.22 15.14 6.77
C SER A 118 -1.63 15.04 5.36
N GLY A 119 -2.46 14.71 4.36
CA GLY A 119 -2.07 14.50 2.96
C GLY A 119 -1.53 13.10 2.66
N ASP A 120 -1.58 12.17 3.62
CA ASP A 120 -1.20 10.76 3.40
C ASP A 120 -2.42 9.97 2.92
N HIS A 121 -2.76 10.18 1.64
CA HIS A 121 -3.94 9.58 1.02
C HIS A 121 -3.83 8.05 0.91
N GLY A 122 -2.60 7.51 0.80
CA GLY A 122 -2.38 6.07 0.78
C GLY A 122 -2.75 5.41 2.12
N ALA A 123 -2.27 5.98 3.23
CA ALA A 123 -2.66 5.50 4.56
C ALA A 123 -4.15 5.68 4.83
N ALA A 124 -4.76 6.77 4.31
CA ALA A 124 -6.20 6.99 4.42
C ALA A 124 -7.03 5.91 3.71
N VAL A 125 -6.64 5.51 2.51
CA VAL A 125 -7.26 4.39 1.77
C VAL A 125 -7.13 3.07 2.55
N ILE A 126 -5.91 2.76 3.00
CA ILE A 126 -5.62 1.50 3.70
C ILE A 126 -6.46 1.39 4.98
N ASP A 127 -6.42 2.40 5.84
CA ASP A 127 -7.12 2.37 7.12
C ASP A 127 -8.64 2.54 6.96
N GLY A 128 -9.10 3.27 5.94
CA GLY A 128 -10.52 3.41 5.61
C GLY A 128 -11.14 2.07 5.17
N PHE A 129 -10.44 1.33 4.29
CA PHE A 129 -10.90 0.01 3.87
C PHE A 129 -10.86 -1.02 5.00
N ARG A 130 -9.82 -0.98 5.85
CA ARG A 130 -9.76 -1.82 7.06
C ARG A 130 -10.88 -1.51 8.05
N ALA A 131 -11.20 -0.22 8.24
CA ALA A 131 -12.33 0.18 9.09
C ALA A 131 -13.66 -0.37 8.55
N LEU A 132 -13.87 -0.28 7.24
CA LEU A 132 -15.02 -0.83 6.54
C LEU A 132 -15.15 -2.35 6.75
N ALA A 133 -14.07 -3.10 6.53
CA ALA A 133 -14.05 -4.55 6.73
C ALA A 133 -14.30 -4.93 8.20
N ARG A 134 -13.57 -4.29 9.13
CA ARG A 134 -13.70 -4.53 10.57
C ARG A 134 -15.12 -4.24 11.07
N ARG A 135 -15.78 -3.20 10.53
CA ARG A 135 -17.16 -2.87 10.90
C ARG A 135 -18.15 -3.97 10.51
N GLN A 136 -17.96 -4.62 9.36
CA GLN A 136 -18.83 -5.73 8.98
C GLN A 136 -18.60 -6.96 9.87
N VAL A 137 -17.36 -7.20 10.31
CA VAL A 137 -17.05 -8.24 11.30
C VAL A 137 -17.67 -7.92 12.66
N GLU A 138 -17.51 -6.68 13.16
CA GLU A 138 -18.12 -6.22 14.42
C GLU A 138 -19.66 -6.32 14.40
N ARG A 139 -20.28 -6.23 13.22
CA ARG A 139 -21.73 -6.40 13.02
C ARG A 139 -22.17 -7.84 12.80
N GLY A 140 -21.23 -8.79 12.75
CA GLY A 140 -21.51 -10.20 12.48
C GLY A 140 -21.98 -10.49 11.04
N ARG A 141 -21.73 -9.57 10.09
CA ARG A 141 -22.03 -9.78 8.66
C ARG A 141 -20.91 -10.53 7.95
N LEU A 142 -19.67 -10.33 8.40
CA LEU A 142 -18.51 -11.10 7.95
C LEU A 142 -17.99 -11.99 9.07
N ALA A 143 -17.59 -13.21 8.73
CA ALA A 143 -16.85 -14.06 9.65
C ALA A 143 -15.46 -13.48 9.90
N GLU A 144 -14.98 -13.61 11.13
CA GLU A 144 -13.59 -13.29 11.48
C GLU A 144 -12.70 -14.43 10.97
N ASP A 145 -12.30 -14.34 9.70
CA ASP A 145 -11.39 -15.29 9.05
C ASP A 145 -10.03 -14.61 8.79
N PRO A 146 -8.92 -15.13 9.34
CA PRO A 146 -7.57 -14.63 9.10
C PRO A 146 -7.15 -14.61 7.61
N GLY A 147 -7.82 -15.39 6.75
CA GLY A 147 -7.58 -15.47 5.32
C GLY A 147 -8.48 -14.58 4.46
N LEU A 148 -9.44 -13.85 5.05
CA LEU A 148 -10.40 -13.06 4.30
C LEU A 148 -9.70 -11.95 3.53
N THR A 149 -9.89 -11.91 2.21
CA THR A 149 -9.25 -10.95 1.29
C THR A 149 -10.11 -9.68 1.05
N ALA A 150 -9.50 -8.60 0.56
CA ALA A 150 -10.21 -7.37 0.22
C ALA A 150 -11.31 -7.61 -0.84
N ALA A 151 -11.02 -8.45 -1.83
CA ALA A 151 -11.96 -8.80 -2.88
C ALA A 151 -13.17 -9.58 -2.33
N GLU A 152 -12.96 -10.47 -1.36
CA GLU A 152 -14.04 -11.23 -0.71
C GLU A 152 -14.91 -10.33 0.18
N VAL A 153 -14.31 -9.37 0.91
CA VAL A 153 -15.05 -8.34 1.64
C VAL A 153 -15.95 -7.55 0.69
N ALA A 154 -15.38 -7.06 -0.42
CA ALA A 154 -16.13 -6.31 -1.42
C ALA A 154 -17.24 -7.15 -2.06
N ALA A 155 -16.96 -8.39 -2.43
CA ALA A 155 -17.95 -9.30 -3.01
C ALA A 155 -19.08 -9.66 -2.03
N SER A 156 -18.83 -9.68 -0.72
CA SER A 156 -19.92 -9.81 0.26
C SER A 156 -20.78 -8.56 0.32
N LEU A 157 -20.14 -7.39 0.38
CA LEU A 157 -20.85 -6.11 0.43
C LEU A 157 -21.72 -5.85 -0.80
N GLU A 158 -21.23 -6.16 -2.00
CA GLU A 158 -21.99 -6.02 -3.25
C GLU A 158 -23.16 -7.03 -3.34
N ARG A 159 -23.10 -8.15 -2.63
CA ARG A 159 -24.21 -9.12 -2.56
C ARG A 159 -25.29 -8.69 -1.58
N GLU A 160 -24.88 -8.11 -0.45
CA GLU A 160 -25.79 -7.67 0.60
C GLU A 160 -26.40 -6.29 0.32
N MET A 161 -25.70 -5.46 -0.45
CA MET A 161 -26.06 -4.08 -0.72
C MET A 161 -25.85 -3.74 -2.19
N SER A 162 -26.72 -2.92 -2.76
CA SER A 162 -26.54 -2.41 -4.13
C SER A 162 -25.56 -1.23 -4.11
N LEU A 163 -24.28 -1.52 -4.32
CA LEU A 163 -23.19 -0.53 -4.30
C LEU A 163 -22.62 -0.23 -5.70
N GLU A 164 -23.19 -0.82 -6.75
CA GLU A 164 -22.84 -0.60 -8.15
C GLU A 164 -21.33 -0.83 -8.45
N GLY A 165 -20.70 -1.78 -7.76
CA GLY A 165 -19.27 -2.10 -7.92
C GLY A 165 -18.32 -1.16 -7.19
N ARG A 166 -18.82 -0.21 -6.38
CA ARG A 166 -17.98 0.72 -5.60
C ARG A 166 -17.13 0.00 -4.56
N ALA A 167 -17.63 -1.08 -3.94
CA ALA A 167 -16.83 -1.84 -2.98
C ALA A 167 -15.70 -2.59 -3.68
N GLY A 168 -15.95 -3.10 -4.90
CA GLY A 168 -14.93 -3.72 -5.74
C GLY A 168 -13.79 -2.75 -6.08
N LYS A 169 -14.13 -1.55 -6.56
CA LYS A 169 -13.14 -0.49 -6.85
C LYS A 169 -12.34 -0.08 -5.61
N ALA A 170 -12.99 -0.02 -4.45
CA ALA A 170 -12.31 0.29 -3.19
C ALA A 170 -11.32 -0.82 -2.78
N ALA A 171 -11.67 -2.09 -3.02
CA ALA A 171 -10.78 -3.22 -2.76
C ALA A 171 -9.58 -3.28 -3.72
N GLU A 172 -9.79 -2.98 -5.00
CA GLU A 172 -8.72 -2.86 -6.00
C GLU A 172 -7.75 -1.75 -5.60
N LEU A 173 -8.27 -0.55 -5.32
CA LEU A 173 -7.48 0.59 -4.86
C LEU A 173 -6.72 0.28 -3.56
N PHE A 174 -7.36 -0.40 -2.60
CA PHE A 174 -6.70 -0.85 -1.37
C PHE A 174 -5.49 -1.74 -1.69
N ASN A 175 -5.64 -2.73 -2.56
CA ASN A 175 -4.54 -3.62 -2.94
C ASN A 175 -3.42 -2.88 -3.68
N GLU A 176 -3.77 -2.03 -4.64
CA GLU A 176 -2.79 -1.22 -5.39
C GLU A 176 -1.95 -0.34 -4.47
N VAL A 177 -2.57 0.30 -3.49
CA VAL A 177 -1.90 1.17 -2.52
C VAL A 177 -1.09 0.35 -1.50
N LEU A 178 -1.66 -0.74 -0.99
CA LEU A 178 -1.03 -1.60 0.01
C LEU A 178 0.27 -2.23 -0.51
N TYR A 179 0.26 -2.70 -1.77
CA TYR A 179 1.41 -3.32 -2.41
C TYR A 179 2.32 -2.32 -3.14
N GLY A 180 2.01 -1.02 -3.07
CA GLY A 180 2.86 0.05 -3.59
C GLY A 180 2.84 0.21 -5.10
N HIS A 181 1.81 -0.31 -5.77
CA HIS A 181 1.65 -0.20 -7.23
C HIS A 181 1.16 1.18 -7.67
N HIS A 182 0.37 1.88 -6.83
CA HIS A 182 -0.18 3.18 -7.18
C HIS A 182 -0.31 4.11 -5.96
N PRO A 183 0.19 5.37 -6.00
CA PRO A 183 -0.09 6.34 -4.96
C PRO A 183 -1.55 6.83 -5.07
N ALA A 184 -2.31 6.74 -3.97
CA ALA A 184 -3.70 7.19 -3.95
C ALA A 184 -3.82 8.72 -4.10
N THR A 185 -4.84 9.17 -4.83
CA THR A 185 -5.23 10.58 -4.87
C THR A 185 -6.13 10.95 -3.70
N ARG A 186 -6.33 12.26 -3.51
CA ARG A 186 -7.23 12.79 -2.49
C ARG A 186 -8.68 12.33 -2.71
N GLU A 187 -9.15 12.39 -3.95
CA GLU A 187 -10.52 12.05 -4.33
C GLU A 187 -10.78 10.55 -4.13
N GLN A 188 -9.78 9.72 -4.43
CA GLN A 188 -9.81 8.28 -4.17
C GLN A 188 -9.91 7.97 -2.66
N ALA A 189 -9.09 8.63 -1.84
CA ALA A 189 -9.15 8.47 -0.39
C ALA A 189 -10.49 8.94 0.20
N GLU A 190 -11.02 10.08 -0.29
CA GLU A 190 -12.33 10.59 0.10
C GLU A 190 -13.46 9.62 -0.27
N GLY A 191 -13.41 9.03 -1.47
CA GLY A 191 -14.39 8.05 -1.91
C GLY A 191 -14.44 6.81 -1.02
N VAL A 192 -13.28 6.31 -0.57
CA VAL A 192 -13.22 5.17 0.37
C VAL A 192 -13.80 5.54 1.73
N LEU A 193 -13.48 6.72 2.28
CA LEU A 193 -14.02 7.18 3.56
C LEU A 193 -15.53 7.42 3.51
N ALA A 194 -16.02 8.00 2.41
CA ALA A 194 -17.45 8.19 2.17
C ALA A 194 -18.19 6.85 2.09
N LEU A 195 -17.62 5.87 1.38
CA LEU A 195 -18.18 4.53 1.31
C LEU A 195 -18.22 3.85 2.69
N GLU A 196 -17.14 3.92 3.48
CA GLU A 196 -17.14 3.38 4.85
C GLU A 196 -18.25 4.00 5.70
N GLN A 197 -18.42 5.32 5.63
CA GLN A 197 -19.43 6.05 6.38
C GLN A 197 -20.85 5.65 5.96
N GLU A 198 -21.10 5.47 4.66
CA GLU A 198 -22.38 5.06 4.11
C GLU A 198 -22.76 3.65 4.59
N LEU A 199 -21.80 2.72 4.56
CA LEU A 199 -21.95 1.37 5.11
C LEU A 199 -22.10 1.38 6.63
N ALA A 200 -21.49 2.34 7.31
CA ALA A 200 -21.62 2.52 8.75
C ALA A 200 -23.01 3.00 9.18
N VAL A 201 -23.78 3.67 8.32
CA VAL A 201 -25.15 4.08 8.65
C VAL A 201 -26.21 3.09 8.15
N ALA A 202 -25.89 2.27 7.15
CA ALA A 202 -26.78 1.23 6.64
C ALA A 202 -27.00 0.10 7.66
N ARG A 203 -28.28 -0.12 8.03
CA ARG A 203 -28.74 -1.15 8.96
C ARG A 203 -28.85 -2.52 8.31
#